data_AF-A0A258FCE0-F1
#
_entry.id   AF-A0A258FCE0-F1
#
_cell.length_a   1.000
_cell.length_b   1.000
_cell.length_c   1.000
_cell.angle_alpha   90.00
_cell.angle_beta   90.00
_cell.angle_gamma   90.00
#
_symmetry.space_group_name_H-M   'P 1'
#
loop_
_entity.id
_entity.type
_entity.pdbx_description
1 polymer ?
#
loop_
_entity_poly.entity_id
_entity_poly.type
_entity_poly.pdbx_seq_one_letter_code
_entity_poly.pdbx_strand_id
1 'polypeptide(L)'
;MMNLIWILLLAMFSASAMAQTQEETEAWIIKQSGFNLEGRLKHSIEGDELISRLTLPYAMGGETIQRSIPIKQIKTISYTHTAAYLSYTLMCDKPCTTQFNGNTEVEEKSPKFLFEIHKSLDSGFPPRMNEALLKLVELHSGKARMARQQTQKEAF
;
A
#
# COMPACT_ATOMS: atom_id res chain seq x y z
N MET A 1 -28.43 0.06 -47.14
CA MET A 1 -27.54 1.23 -47.00
C MET A 1 -27.11 1.30 -45.55
N MET A 2 -25.93 0.75 -45.25
CA MET A 2 -25.41 0.66 -43.89
C MET A 2 -24.78 2.00 -43.52
N ASN A 3 -25.18 2.50 -42.37
CA ASN A 3 -25.19 3.90 -42.01
C ASN A 3 -23.76 4.36 -41.63
N LEU A 4 -23.06 5.03 -42.57
CA LEU A 4 -21.65 5.45 -42.47
C LEU A 4 -21.33 6.24 -41.18
N ILE A 5 -22.36 6.87 -40.61
CA ILE A 5 -22.32 7.67 -39.38
C ILE A 5 -22.01 6.80 -38.14
N TRP A 6 -22.43 5.54 -38.11
CA TRP A 6 -22.19 4.65 -36.96
C TRP A 6 -20.74 4.18 -36.87
N ILE A 7 -20.04 4.09 -38.01
CA ILE A 7 -18.63 3.68 -38.07
C ILE A 7 -17.71 4.81 -37.57
N LEU A 8 -18.06 6.06 -37.88
CA LEU A 8 -17.34 7.25 -37.40
C LEU A 8 -17.50 7.49 -35.89
N LEU A 9 -18.67 7.17 -35.33
CA LEU A 9 -18.93 7.25 -33.89
C LEU A 9 -18.17 6.18 -33.09
N LEU A 10 -18.04 4.95 -33.61
CA LEU A 10 -17.25 3.91 -32.93
C LEU A 10 -15.74 4.19 -32.93
N ALA A 11 -15.21 4.83 -33.98
CA ALA A 11 -13.78 5.14 -34.08
C ALA A 11 -13.31 6.18 -33.05
N MET A 12 -14.19 7.08 -32.62
CA MET A 12 -13.86 8.12 -31.63
C MET A 12 -13.79 7.61 -30.18
N PHE A 13 -14.35 6.43 -29.88
CA PHE A 13 -14.31 5.83 -28.53
C PHE A 13 -13.05 5.01 -28.24
N SER A 14 -12.11 4.91 -29.19
CA SER A 14 -10.91 4.08 -29.06
C SER A 14 -9.72 4.78 -28.37
N ALA A 15 -9.84 6.06 -28.04
CA ALA A 15 -8.72 6.88 -27.57
C ALA A 15 -8.91 7.32 -26.12
N SER A 16 -8.63 6.43 -25.16
CA SER A 16 -8.01 6.74 -23.85
C SER A 16 -8.15 5.58 -22.84
N ALA A 17 -7.65 4.39 -23.19
CA ALA A 17 -7.11 3.52 -22.15
C ALA A 17 -5.77 4.12 -21.69
N MET A 18 -5.81 5.26 -21.00
CA MET A 18 -4.61 5.81 -20.36
C MET A 18 -4.20 4.82 -19.28
N ALA A 19 -3.03 4.20 -19.45
CA ALA A 19 -2.42 3.45 -18.38
C ALA A 19 -2.23 4.39 -17.19
N GLN A 20 -2.79 4.02 -16.03
CA GLN A 20 -2.68 4.79 -14.79
C GLN A 20 -1.20 5.12 -14.55
N THR A 21 -0.89 6.39 -14.34
CA THR A 21 0.50 6.83 -14.12
C THR A 21 1.00 6.37 -12.75
N GLN A 22 2.32 6.44 -12.54
CA GLN A 22 2.92 6.18 -11.23
C GLN A 22 2.37 7.14 -10.17
N GLU A 23 2.36 8.43 -10.47
CA GLU A 23 1.83 9.47 -9.58
C GLU A 23 0.36 9.23 -9.20
N GLU A 24 -0.47 8.82 -10.17
CA GLU A 24 -1.87 8.48 -9.93
C GLU A 24 -2.04 7.24 -9.05
N THR A 25 -1.17 6.24 -9.23
CA THR A 25 -1.17 5.00 -8.43
C THR A 25 -0.76 5.30 -6.99
N GLU A 26 0.34 6.02 -6.80
CA GLU A 26 0.83 6.44 -5.48
C GLU A 26 -0.21 7.30 -4.76
N ALA A 27 -0.73 8.32 -5.42
CA ALA A 27 -1.74 9.22 -4.85
C ALA A 27 -3.02 8.46 -4.45
N TRP A 28 -3.45 7.49 -5.26
CA TRP A 28 -4.62 6.68 -4.92
C TRP A 28 -4.38 5.83 -3.67
N ILE A 29 -3.24 5.13 -3.57
CA ILE A 29 -2.87 4.29 -2.41
C ILE A 29 -2.80 5.13 -1.12
N ILE A 30 -2.14 6.30 -1.19
CA ILE A 30 -2.03 7.20 -0.04
C ILE A 30 -3.38 7.80 0.34
N LYS A 31 -4.22 8.19 -0.64
CA LYS A 31 -5.58 8.65 -0.38
C LYS A 31 -6.42 7.59 0.34
N GLN A 32 -6.26 6.32 -0.03
CA GLN A 32 -6.99 5.23 0.60
C GLN A 32 -6.58 4.99 2.05
N SER A 33 -5.30 5.21 2.36
CA SER A 33 -4.67 5.03 3.67
C SER A 33 -4.50 6.33 4.45
N GLY A 34 -5.25 7.38 4.08
CA GLY A 34 -5.23 8.68 4.72
C GLY A 34 -5.37 8.61 6.25
N PHE A 35 -4.94 9.65 6.94
CA PHE A 35 -4.85 9.79 8.40
C PHE A 35 -5.71 8.79 9.22
N ASN A 36 -5.09 7.66 9.55
CA ASN A 36 -5.68 6.59 10.34
C ASN A 36 -5.48 6.87 11.84
N LEU A 37 -6.20 6.14 12.69
CA LEU A 37 -6.07 6.19 14.15
C LEU A 37 -6.21 7.62 14.71
N GLU A 38 -7.27 8.32 14.30
CA GLU A 38 -7.54 9.72 14.71
C GLU A 38 -6.42 10.69 14.32
N GLY A 39 -5.78 10.42 13.17
CA GLY A 39 -4.71 11.26 12.64
C GLY A 39 -3.32 10.93 13.17
N ARG A 40 -3.17 9.85 13.94
CA ARG A 40 -1.86 9.43 14.48
C ARG A 40 -1.03 8.60 13.52
N LEU A 41 -1.66 7.87 12.60
CA LEU A 41 -0.97 7.05 11.61
C LEU A 41 -1.12 7.66 10.22
N LYS A 42 0.01 8.00 9.60
CA LYS A 42 0.07 8.57 8.26
C LYS A 42 1.05 7.78 7.39
N HIS A 43 0.62 7.46 6.18
CA HIS A 43 1.48 6.89 5.15
C HIS A 43 1.86 7.95 4.11
N SER A 44 3.07 7.84 3.56
CA SER A 44 3.54 8.63 2.41
C SER A 44 4.45 7.80 1.53
N ILE A 45 4.58 8.20 0.27
CA ILE A 45 5.60 7.69 -0.64
C ILE A 45 6.54 8.86 -0.94
N GLU A 46 7.83 8.66 -0.71
CA GLU A 46 8.87 9.67 -0.87
C GLU A 46 10.02 9.04 -1.68
N GLY A 47 10.12 9.40 -2.96
CA GLY A 47 11.05 8.74 -3.88
C GLY A 47 10.70 7.26 -4.04
N ASP A 48 11.65 6.38 -3.73
CA ASP A 48 11.50 4.92 -3.84
C ASP A 48 11.07 4.23 -2.53
N GLU A 49 10.67 4.99 -1.52
CA GLU A 49 10.30 4.46 -0.21
C GLU A 49 8.82 4.68 0.12
N LEU A 50 8.20 3.63 0.68
CA LEU A 50 6.93 3.74 1.38
C LEU A 50 7.21 3.95 2.87
N ILE A 51 6.64 5.01 3.43
CA ILE A 51 6.90 5.47 4.79
C ILE A 51 5.61 5.45 5.59
N SER A 52 5.69 4.93 6.82
CA SER A 52 4.63 5.01 7.84
C SER A 52 5.14 5.84 9.01
N ARG A 53 4.37 6.85 9.42
CA ARG A 53 4.63 7.70 10.60
C ARG A 53 3.51 7.52 11.60
N LEU A 54 3.85 7.08 12.81
CA LEU A 54 2.93 6.88 13.93
C LEU A 54 3.30 7.83 15.07
N THR A 55 2.40 8.76 15.39
CA THR A 55 2.50 9.59 16.59
C THR A 55 1.85 8.88 17.77
N LEU A 56 2.62 8.57 18.80
CA LEU A 56 2.10 7.94 20.00
C LEU A 56 1.23 8.93 20.81
N PRO A 57 0.21 8.46 21.54
CA PRO A 57 -0.50 9.31 22.49
C PRO A 57 0.46 9.96 23.49
N TYR A 58 0.11 11.13 24.00
CA TYR A 58 0.92 11.82 25.02
C TYR A 58 1.20 10.94 26.25
N ALA A 59 0.22 10.12 26.66
CA ALA A 59 0.36 9.14 27.74
C ALA A 59 1.40 8.04 27.49
N MET A 60 1.84 7.86 26.24
CA MET A 60 2.84 6.88 25.79
C MET A 60 4.14 7.57 25.32
N GLY A 61 4.40 8.81 25.76
CA GLY A 61 5.64 9.54 25.47
C GLY A 61 5.55 10.55 24.32
N GLY A 62 4.46 10.57 23.53
CA GLY A 62 4.26 11.56 22.45
C GLY A 62 5.25 11.47 21.28
N GLU A 63 6.11 10.46 21.27
CA GLU A 63 7.13 10.27 20.25
C GLU A 63 6.52 9.87 18.91
N THR A 64 7.24 10.16 17.82
CA THR A 64 6.86 9.74 16.47
C THR A 64 7.77 8.61 16.03
N ILE A 65 7.18 7.45 15.77
CA ILE A 65 7.85 6.30 15.19
C ILE A 65 7.66 6.38 13.68
N GLN A 66 8.77 6.48 12.94
CA GLN A 66 8.78 6.39 11.49
C GLN A 66 9.34 5.04 11.08
N ARG A 67 8.71 4.37 10.11
CA ARG A 67 9.24 3.17 9.45
C ARG A 67 9.24 3.41 7.95
N SER A 68 10.26 2.95 7.25
CA SER A 68 10.27 2.95 5.78
C SER A 68 10.58 1.57 5.21
N ILE A 69 10.11 1.32 3.99
CA ILE A 69 10.46 0.16 3.19
C ILE A 69 10.77 0.59 1.75
N PRO A 70 11.91 0.18 1.16
CA PRO A 70 12.19 0.40 -0.25
C PRO A 70 11.21 -0.39 -1.13
N ILE A 71 10.41 0.29 -1.94
CA ILE A 71 9.29 -0.28 -2.70
C ILE A 71 9.78 -1.40 -3.63
N LYS A 72 10.88 -1.16 -4.36
CA LYS A 72 11.51 -2.12 -5.27
C LYS A 72 11.90 -3.45 -4.61
N GLN A 73 12.18 -3.44 -3.30
CA GLN A 73 12.63 -4.61 -2.56
C GLN A 73 11.48 -5.50 -2.05
N ILE A 74 10.23 -5.04 -2.15
CA ILE A 74 9.05 -5.83 -1.78
C ILE A 74 8.93 -7.04 -2.71
N LYS A 75 8.84 -8.23 -2.12
CA LYS A 75 8.72 -9.52 -2.81
C LYS A 75 7.39 -10.20 -2.55
N THR A 76 6.88 -10.07 -1.34
CA THR A 76 5.64 -10.73 -0.94
C THR A 76 4.70 -9.74 -0.29
N ILE A 77 3.44 -9.80 -0.69
CA ILE A 77 2.35 -9.00 -0.13
C ILE A 77 1.30 -9.97 0.40
N SER A 78 0.95 -9.87 1.66
CA SER A 78 -0.20 -10.59 2.24
C SER A 78 -1.08 -9.61 3.00
N TYR A 79 -2.35 -9.94 3.20
CA TYR A 79 -3.25 -9.05 3.93
C TYR A 79 -4.16 -9.82 4.88
N THR A 80 -4.48 -9.16 6.00
CA THR A 80 -5.56 -9.54 6.92
C THR A 80 -6.69 -8.53 6.78
N HIS A 81 -7.91 -9.02 6.57
CA HIS A 81 -9.10 -8.18 6.53
C HIS A 81 -10.01 -8.53 7.71
N THR A 82 -10.31 -7.52 8.52
CA THR A 82 -11.27 -7.62 9.64
C THR A 82 -12.37 -6.57 9.45
N ALA A 83 -13.39 -6.61 10.30
CA ALA A 83 -14.42 -5.57 10.31
C ALA A 83 -13.88 -4.16 10.68
N ALA A 84 -12.74 -4.10 11.37
CA ALA A 84 -12.17 -2.84 11.88
C ALA A 84 -11.03 -2.29 11.02
N TYR A 85 -10.30 -3.15 10.32
CA TYR A 85 -9.13 -2.75 9.54
C TYR A 85 -8.77 -3.73 8.43
N LEU A 86 -8.02 -3.22 7.46
CA LEU A 86 -7.27 -3.97 6.47
C LEU A 86 -5.77 -3.72 6.67
N SER A 87 -5.01 -4.76 6.97
CA SER A 87 -3.58 -4.67 7.26
C SER A 87 -2.80 -5.49 6.23
N TYR A 88 -1.92 -4.81 5.50
CA TYR A 88 -1.00 -5.40 4.55
C TYR A 88 0.36 -5.62 5.19
N THR A 89 0.87 -6.84 5.08
CA THR A 89 2.27 -7.15 5.37
C THR A 89 3.06 -7.17 4.07
N LEU A 90 3.97 -6.20 3.91
CA LEU A 90 4.89 -6.09 2.79
C LEU A 90 6.23 -6.67 3.22
N MET A 91 6.73 -7.67 2.49
CA MET A 91 7.93 -8.42 2.88
C MET A 91 9.04 -8.38 1.83
N CYS A 92 10.27 -8.23 2.31
CA CYS A 92 11.50 -8.43 1.55
C CYS A 92 12.11 -9.82 1.83
N ASP A 93 12.98 -10.31 0.95
CA ASP A 93 13.72 -11.57 1.18
C ASP A 93 14.79 -11.45 2.27
N LYS A 94 15.28 -10.23 2.51
CA LYS A 94 16.26 -9.87 3.54
C LYS A 94 15.75 -8.65 4.32
N PRO A 95 16.21 -8.42 5.57
CA PRO A 95 15.86 -7.20 6.30
C PRO A 95 16.15 -5.94 5.48
N CYS A 96 15.11 -5.14 5.25
CA CYS A 96 15.14 -4.00 4.33
C CYS A 96 14.43 -2.77 4.89
N THR A 97 13.66 -2.91 5.97
CA THR A 97 12.95 -1.78 6.57
C THR A 97 13.89 -1.00 7.49
N THR A 98 13.71 0.31 7.53
CA THR A 98 14.34 1.17 8.52
C THR A 98 13.31 1.63 9.55
N GLN A 99 13.76 1.98 10.75
CA GLN A 99 12.93 2.57 11.79
C GLN A 99 13.66 3.74 12.44
N PHE A 100 12.93 4.83 12.66
CA PHE A 100 13.39 6.00 13.38
C PHE A 100 12.44 6.27 14.54
N ASN A 101 13.00 6.60 15.70
CA ASN A 101 12.25 7.18 16.81
C ASN A 101 12.64 8.64 16.94
N GLY A 102 11.74 9.55 16.59
CA GLY A 102 12.08 10.95 16.37
C GLY A 102 13.13 11.10 15.26
N ASN A 103 14.33 11.55 15.61
CA ASN A 103 15.45 11.77 14.68
C ASN A 103 16.55 10.71 14.80
N THR A 104 16.36 9.68 15.63
CA THR A 104 17.37 8.64 15.88
C THR A 104 16.99 7.39 15.09
N GLU A 105 17.88 6.94 14.21
CA GLU A 105 17.76 5.63 13.58
C GLU A 105 17.92 4.54 14.64
N VAL A 106 16.99 3.58 14.63
CA VAL A 106 17.07 2.38 15.46
C VAL A 106 17.69 1.28 14.58
N GLU A 107 18.76 0.64 15.04
CA GLU A 107 19.48 -0.40 14.26
C GLU A 107 18.63 -1.65 13.93
N GLU A 108 17.38 -1.71 14.37
CA GLU A 108 16.48 -2.84 14.16
C GLU A 108 15.93 -2.84 12.72
N LYS A 109 16.57 -3.63 11.86
CA LYS A 109 16.08 -3.92 10.51
C LYS A 109 15.16 -5.14 10.53
N SER A 110 13.97 -4.97 9.96
CA SER A 110 12.98 -6.04 9.78
C SER A 110 12.82 -6.37 8.29
N PRO A 111 12.47 -7.62 7.93
CA PRO A 111 12.06 -7.95 6.57
C PRO A 111 10.59 -7.60 6.30
N LYS A 112 9.84 -7.10 7.30
CA LYS A 112 8.40 -6.87 7.26
C LYS A 112 8.06 -5.41 7.54
N PHE A 113 7.19 -4.84 6.70
CA PHE A 113 6.54 -3.55 6.87
C PHE A 113 5.02 -3.73 6.92
N LEU A 114 4.35 -2.98 7.81
CA LEU A 114 2.89 -3.00 7.94
C LEU A 114 2.29 -1.74 7.32
N PHE A 115 1.34 -1.94 6.42
CA PHE A 115 0.55 -0.87 5.80
C PHE A 115 -0.92 -1.08 6.15
N GLU A 116 -1.45 -0.21 6.99
CA GLU A 116 -2.75 -0.40 7.64
C GLU A 116 -3.75 0.67 7.24
N ILE A 117 -5.01 0.26 7.09
CA ILE A 117 -6.15 1.11 6.78
C ILE A 117 -7.25 0.82 7.82
N HIS A 118 -7.55 1.80 8.66
CA HIS A 118 -8.50 1.68 9.78
C HIS A 118 -9.84 2.31 9.42
N LYS A 119 -10.60 1.63 8.56
CA LYS A 119 -11.99 1.99 8.23
C LYS A 119 -12.77 0.75 7.80
N SER A 120 -14.09 0.83 7.85
CA SER A 120 -14.95 -0.18 7.25
C SER A 120 -14.80 -0.15 5.73
N LEU A 121 -14.55 -1.32 5.14
CA LEU A 121 -14.27 -1.47 3.71
C LEU A 121 -15.22 -2.48 3.08
N ASP A 122 -15.64 -2.23 1.85
CA ASP A 122 -16.43 -3.19 1.09
C ASP A 122 -15.59 -4.41 0.68
N SER A 123 -16.24 -5.54 0.40
CA SER A 123 -15.57 -6.78 0.02
C SER A 123 -14.79 -6.68 -1.31
N GLY A 124 -15.10 -5.71 -2.16
CA GLY A 124 -14.38 -5.41 -3.40
C GLY A 124 -13.15 -4.51 -3.18
N PHE A 125 -12.92 -4.00 -1.97
CA PHE A 125 -11.79 -3.13 -1.69
C PHE A 125 -10.45 -3.88 -1.66
N PRO A 126 -10.28 -5.01 -0.95
CA PRO A 126 -8.99 -5.70 -0.91
C PRO A 126 -8.45 -6.10 -2.30
N PRO A 127 -9.26 -6.63 -3.24
CA PRO A 127 -8.77 -6.91 -4.60
C PRO A 127 -8.20 -5.67 -5.31
N ARG A 128 -8.89 -4.52 -5.25
CA ARG A 128 -8.43 -3.26 -5.86
C ARG A 128 -7.12 -2.77 -5.24
N MET A 129 -7.01 -2.85 -3.92
CA MET A 129 -5.78 -2.46 -3.22
C MET A 129 -4.62 -3.44 -3.48
N ASN A 130 -4.89 -4.75 -3.62
CA ASN A 130 -3.88 -5.74 -4.02
C ASN A 130 -3.29 -5.40 -5.39
N GLU A 131 -4.14 -5.09 -6.37
CA GLU A 131 -3.72 -4.69 -7.71
C GLU A 131 -2.89 -3.39 -7.67
N ALA A 132 -3.34 -2.39 -6.93
CA ALA A 132 -2.63 -1.13 -6.78
C ALA A 132 -1.24 -1.32 -6.14
N LEU A 133 -1.13 -2.12 -5.07
CA LEU A 133 0.16 -2.37 -4.41
C LEU A 133 1.12 -3.19 -5.28
N LEU A 134 0.62 -4.19 -6.03
CA LEU A 134 1.44 -4.91 -7.01
C LEU A 134 1.92 -3.97 -8.11
N LYS A 135 1.03 -3.10 -8.61
CA LYS A 135 1.35 -2.13 -9.65
C LYS A 135 2.38 -1.11 -9.16
N LEU A 136 2.24 -0.62 -7.93
CA LEU A 136 3.23 0.24 -7.28
C LEU A 136 4.61 -0.43 -7.31
N VAL A 137 4.73 -1.67 -6.84
CA VAL A 137 6.02 -2.38 -6.86
C VAL A 137 6.58 -2.53 -8.28
N GLU A 138 5.73 -2.84 -9.26
CA GLU A 138 6.13 -2.94 -10.68
C GLU A 138 6.67 -1.60 -11.22
N LEU A 139 6.00 -0.48 -10.92
CA LEU A 139 6.39 0.86 -11.39
C LEU A 139 7.75 1.30 -10.82
N HIS A 140 8.08 0.87 -9.60
CA HIS A 140 9.43 1.04 -9.02
C HIS A 140 10.43 -0.05 -9.46
N SER A 141 10.18 -0.74 -10.59
CA SER A 141 11.03 -1.80 -11.14
C SER A 141 11.24 -3.00 -10.20
N GLY A 142 10.31 -3.22 -9.27
CA GLY A 142 10.27 -4.37 -8.38
C GLY A 142 9.47 -5.53 -8.98
N LYS A 143 9.41 -6.64 -8.25
CA LYS A 143 8.59 -7.80 -8.60
C LYS A 143 8.06 -8.45 -7.33
N ALA A 144 6.80 -8.18 -7.02
CA ALA A 144 6.08 -8.75 -5.89
C ALA A 144 5.04 -9.78 -6.33
N ARG A 145 4.60 -10.59 -5.38
CA ARG A 145 3.45 -11.51 -5.53
C ARG A 145 2.57 -11.47 -4.29
N MET A 146 1.29 -11.79 -4.49
CA MET A 146 0.40 -12.04 -3.36
C MET A 146 0.73 -13.40 -2.72
N ALA A 147 0.80 -13.44 -1.39
CA ALA A 147 0.84 -14.68 -0.63
C ALA A 147 -0.47 -14.88 0.12
N ARG A 148 -0.88 -16.14 0.23
CA ARG A 148 -1.93 -16.54 1.16
C ARG A 148 -1.37 -16.42 2.57
N GLN A 149 -2.05 -15.66 3.42
CA GLN A 149 -1.71 -15.64 4.83
C GLN A 149 -1.93 -17.05 5.39
N GLN A 150 -0.89 -17.64 5.99
CA GLN A 150 -1.07 -18.86 6.76
C GLN A 150 -1.90 -18.48 7.98
N THR A 151 -3.17 -18.89 8.02
CA THR A 151 -3.96 -18.86 9.25
C THR A 151 -3.20 -19.73 10.23
N GLN A 152 -2.59 -19.14 11.26
CA GLN A 152 -2.15 -19.94 12.40
C GLN A 152 -3.41 -20.62 12.93
N LYS A 153 -3.53 -21.93 12.73
CA LYS A 153 -4.49 -22.72 13.50
C LYS A 153 -4.05 -22.56 14.94
N GLU A 154 -4.82 -21.86 15.76
CA GLU A 154 -4.67 -21.94 17.20
C GLU A 154 -4.73 -23.42 17.57
N ALA A 155 -3.73 -23.89 18.32
CA ALA A 155 -3.80 -25.21 18.92
C ALA A 155 -4.90 -25.13 19.98
N PHE A 156 -5.99 -25.86 19.75
CA PHE A 156 -7.06 -26.06 20.73
C PHE A 156 -6.52 -26.76 21.97
#